data_AF-A0A2J8ES95-F1
#
_entry.id   AF-A0A2J8ES95-F1
#
_cell.length_a   1.000
_cell.length_b   1.000
_cell.length_c   1.000
_cell.angle_alpha   90.00
_cell.angle_beta   90.00
_cell.angle_gamma   90.00
#
_symmetry.space_group_name_H-M   'P 1'
#
loop_
_entity.id
_entity.type
_entity.pdbx_description
1 polymer ?
#
loop_
_entity_poly.entity_id
_entity_poly.type
_entity_poly.pdbx_seq_one_letter_code
_entity_poly.pdbx_strand_id
1 'polypeptide(L)'
;MIQAPKFASQPLRCWAHRASRSTIIRHQRTSILASRTCTWRAYSSAQPKTIEVNGKTYPTDQWFNAPPNVVAAASRKLHLQKDHPVYITRQIIESQFPNSTYKYHNTFDPVVSTHQNFDSLGFPVDHPGRARSDTYYFNKDTLLRTHTSAHQAETFKADQSDGYLISADVYRRDAIDKSHYPVFHQMEGARIWDRTQYPEGAVADAIWADVEKLPKHNVPVEDPNPGIHPERNPLQEAHHTAAEAEAIAAHLKRSIELMVIEIFSRAKAAARKADPDHKDEPLRMRWVEAYFPFTSPSWELEVYYDGDWLEVLGSGVVKQDIFIDAGKPDKLGWAFGIGLDRIAMLLFQIPDIRLFWSRDERFLGQFRGVSDDLASLRRFVSFSKYPACPKDVSFWLSGVSPAGGGGHPFHENDFMELVRDVAGDRVEDVRVVDDFTHPKTGRRSMCYRVNYRSLERTLTNEETNALHGEVKKRLVERLGVEIR
;
A
#
# COMPACT_ATOMS: atom_id res chain seq x y z
N MET A 1 31.80 -43.73 -29.26
CA MET A 1 33.17 -43.26 -29.55
C MET A 1 33.42 -41.97 -28.78
N ILE A 2 34.35 -42.04 -27.83
CA ILE A 2 35.37 -41.03 -27.46
C ILE A 2 34.82 -39.69 -26.90
N GLN A 3 34.69 -39.52 -25.57
CA GLN A 3 35.69 -39.07 -24.57
C GLN A 3 36.18 -37.61 -24.69
N ALA A 4 36.20 -36.97 -23.50
CA ALA A 4 36.51 -35.58 -23.15
C ALA A 4 37.88 -35.03 -23.63
N PRO A 5 38.20 -33.78 -23.25
CA PRO A 5 39.36 -33.67 -22.37
C PRO A 5 39.20 -32.75 -21.14
N LYS A 6 39.89 -33.20 -20.10
CA LYS A 6 40.27 -32.49 -18.86
C LYS A 6 41.36 -31.47 -19.17
N PHE A 7 41.43 -30.37 -18.42
CA PHE A 7 42.68 -29.62 -18.24
C PHE A 7 43.07 -29.56 -16.76
N ALA A 8 44.34 -29.86 -16.53
CA ALA A 8 45.00 -30.05 -15.25
C ALA A 8 45.73 -28.79 -14.78
N SER A 9 46.07 -28.81 -13.50
CA SER A 9 46.72 -27.79 -12.67
C SER A 9 48.25 -27.73 -12.77
N GLN A 10 48.79 -26.48 -12.78
CA GLN A 10 50.05 -25.97 -12.15
C GLN A 10 51.45 -26.46 -12.66
N PRO A 11 52.62 -25.83 -12.30
CA PRO A 11 52.94 -24.45 -11.84
C PRO A 11 54.27 -23.81 -12.41
N LEU A 12 54.54 -22.56 -11.98
CA LEU A 12 55.85 -21.86 -11.74
C LEU A 12 56.84 -21.53 -12.90
N ARG A 13 57.18 -20.23 -13.03
CA ARG A 13 58.58 -19.72 -12.93
C ARG A 13 58.69 -18.19 -12.88
N CYS A 14 59.59 -17.74 -12.01
CA CYS A 14 60.02 -16.38 -11.69
C CYS A 14 60.74 -15.65 -12.83
N TRP A 15 60.64 -14.32 -12.87
CA TRP A 15 61.74 -13.42 -13.27
C TRP A 15 61.78 -12.19 -12.34
N ALA A 16 62.98 -11.90 -11.83
CA ALA A 16 63.40 -10.70 -11.10
C ALA A 16 63.60 -9.52 -12.10
N HIS A 17 63.84 -8.23 -11.81
CA HIS A 17 64.32 -7.41 -10.70
C HIS A 17 63.99 -5.94 -11.08
N ARG A 18 63.71 -5.05 -10.13
CA ARG A 18 64.54 -3.86 -9.83
C ARG A 18 63.92 -3.01 -8.73
N ALA A 19 64.77 -2.66 -7.77
CA ALA A 19 64.49 -1.78 -6.66
C ALA A 19 64.70 -0.31 -7.03
N SER A 20 63.96 0.58 -6.37
CA SER A 20 64.37 1.96 -6.11
C SER A 20 63.92 2.34 -4.70
N ARG A 21 64.86 2.85 -3.92
CA ARG A 21 64.70 3.33 -2.53
C ARG A 21 64.31 4.81 -2.53
N SER A 22 63.40 5.22 -1.67
CA SER A 22 63.46 6.51 -0.94
C SER A 22 62.45 6.47 0.21
N THR A 23 62.94 6.42 1.45
CA THR A 23 63.01 7.52 2.43
C THR A 23 61.83 7.47 3.40
N ILE A 24 62.14 6.98 4.61
CA ILE A 24 61.26 6.90 5.77
C ILE A 24 61.14 8.30 6.37
N ILE A 25 59.93 8.85 6.43
CA ILE A 25 59.56 9.96 7.31
C ILE A 25 58.54 9.40 8.31
N ARG A 26 58.96 9.31 9.58
CA ARG A 26 58.08 9.00 10.72
C ARG A 26 57.20 10.22 10.99
N HIS A 27 55.90 10.07 10.75
CA HIS A 27 54.89 10.91 11.40
C HIS A 27 53.96 10.01 12.22
N GLN A 28 54.07 10.17 13.54
CA GLN A 28 53.08 9.68 14.49
C GLN A 28 51.74 10.34 14.13
N ARG A 29 50.76 9.53 13.72
CA ARG A 29 49.35 9.92 13.79
C ARG A 29 48.65 8.96 14.73
N THR A 30 48.30 9.52 15.87
CA THR A 30 47.36 9.02 16.89
C THR A 30 46.16 8.34 16.23
N SER A 31 46.01 7.04 16.48
CA SER A 31 44.78 6.31 16.23
C SER A 31 43.72 6.77 17.23
N ILE A 32 42.80 7.63 16.80
CA ILE A 32 41.55 7.84 17.53
C ILE A 32 40.68 6.61 17.21
N LEU A 33 40.74 5.60 18.08
CA LEU A 33 39.73 4.56 18.17
C LEU A 33 38.45 5.23 18.67
N ALA A 34 37.64 5.73 17.74
CA ALA A 34 36.25 6.07 18.04
C ALA A 34 35.51 4.75 18.28
N SER A 35 35.50 4.31 19.53
CA SER A 35 34.55 3.32 20.03
C SER A 35 33.16 3.87 19.77
N ARG A 36 32.53 3.42 18.69
CA ARG A 36 31.09 3.60 18.48
C ARG A 36 30.40 2.70 19.49
N THR A 37 30.25 3.20 20.71
CA THR A 37 29.31 2.66 21.68
C THR A 37 27.92 2.78 21.07
N CYS A 38 27.41 1.64 20.63
CA CYS A 38 26.01 1.48 20.27
C CYS A 38 25.21 1.75 21.56
N THR A 39 24.72 2.98 21.70
CA THR A 39 23.86 3.36 22.79
C THR A 39 22.49 2.76 22.49
N TRP A 40 22.28 1.55 23.01
CA TRP A 40 20.95 0.98 23.14
C TRP A 40 20.12 1.92 24.02
N ARG A 41 19.28 2.75 23.40
CA ARG A 41 18.26 3.49 24.14
C ARG A 41 17.36 2.46 24.81
N ALA A 42 17.44 2.38 26.14
CA ALA A 42 16.40 1.75 26.92
C ALA A 42 15.10 2.51 26.63
N TYR A 43 14.17 1.86 25.93
CA TYR A 43 12.84 2.41 25.73
C TYR A 43 12.16 2.50 27.10
N SER A 44 11.79 3.71 27.50
CA SER A 44 10.84 3.93 28.59
C SER A 44 9.57 3.15 28.29
N SER A 45 9.12 2.34 29.24
CA SER A 45 7.88 1.54 29.15
C SER A 45 6.60 2.39 29.20
N ALA A 46 6.71 3.69 29.48
CA ALA A 46 5.57 4.59 29.44
C ALA A 46 5.29 5.03 27.98
N GLN A 47 4.05 4.81 27.54
CA GLN A 47 3.52 5.37 26.29
C GLN A 47 3.80 6.88 26.25
N PRO A 48 4.23 7.45 25.10
CA PRO A 48 4.40 8.89 24.99
C PRO A 48 3.05 9.57 25.26
N LYS A 49 3.06 10.78 25.82
CA LYS A 49 1.82 11.58 26.04
C LYS A 49 1.34 12.31 24.78
N THR A 50 2.25 12.48 23.82
CA THR A 50 2.02 13.18 22.56
C THR A 50 2.86 12.55 21.46
N ILE A 51 2.41 12.68 20.22
CA ILE A 51 3.15 12.30 19.02
C ILE A 51 3.20 13.48 18.05
N GLU A 52 4.31 13.65 17.33
CA GLU A 52 4.47 14.70 16.32
C GLU A 52 4.44 14.09 14.92
N VAL A 53 3.59 14.63 14.04
CA VAL A 53 3.50 14.27 12.62
C VAL A 53 3.53 15.54 11.80
N ASN A 54 4.46 15.65 10.85
CA ASN A 54 4.58 16.78 9.93
C ASN A 54 4.57 18.16 10.63
N GLY A 55 5.19 18.26 11.81
CA GLY A 55 5.27 19.50 12.61
C GLY A 55 4.04 19.81 13.47
N LYS A 56 3.02 18.93 13.47
CA LYS A 56 1.83 19.05 14.33
C LYS A 56 1.89 18.04 15.47
N THR A 57 1.53 18.47 16.67
CA THR A 57 1.52 17.64 17.88
C THR A 57 0.11 17.14 18.17
N TYR A 58 -0.04 15.84 18.43
CA TYR A 58 -1.31 15.19 18.74
C TYR A 58 -1.22 14.51 20.11
N PRO A 59 -2.27 14.59 20.95
CA PRO A 59 -2.33 13.86 22.20
C PRO A 59 -2.50 12.36 21.94
N THR A 60 -1.97 11.54 22.85
CA THR A 60 -2.10 10.09 22.81
C THR A 60 -2.85 9.57 24.02
N ASP A 61 -3.42 8.37 23.92
CA ASP A 61 -4.09 7.69 25.04
C ASP A 61 -3.85 6.17 24.99
N GLN A 62 -4.67 5.40 25.71
CA GLN A 62 -4.62 3.93 25.75
C GLN A 62 -4.82 3.23 24.40
N TRP A 63 -5.37 3.91 23.38
CA TRP A 63 -5.52 3.41 22.02
C TRP A 63 -4.21 3.45 21.22
N PHE A 64 -3.26 4.30 21.62
CA PHE A 64 -2.02 4.53 20.89
C PHE A 64 -1.30 3.22 20.54
N ASN A 65 -1.07 3.02 19.24
CA ASN A 65 -0.40 1.82 18.70
C ASN A 65 0.47 2.12 17.46
N ALA A 66 0.73 3.39 17.15
CA ALA A 66 1.53 3.79 15.99
C ALA A 66 3.04 3.77 16.30
N PRO A 67 3.84 2.93 15.63
CA PRO A 67 5.28 2.83 15.90
C PRO A 67 6.06 4.00 15.25
N PRO A 68 7.26 4.34 15.76
CA PRO A 68 8.03 5.48 15.28
C PRO A 68 8.39 5.43 13.77
N ASN A 69 8.64 4.24 13.22
CA ASN A 69 8.96 4.07 11.80
C ASN A 69 7.77 4.39 10.88
N VAL A 70 6.55 4.02 11.29
CA VAL A 70 5.32 4.34 10.54
C VAL A 70 5.02 5.84 10.62
N VAL A 71 5.14 6.43 11.80
CA VAL A 71 4.97 7.88 11.99
C VAL A 71 5.99 8.68 11.16
N ALA A 72 7.26 8.24 11.13
CA ALA A 72 8.30 8.90 10.35
C ALA A 72 8.08 8.83 8.83
N ALA A 73 7.40 7.79 8.34
CA ALA A 73 7.09 7.61 6.92
C ALA A 73 6.17 8.70 6.36
N ALA A 74 5.32 9.33 7.19
CA ALA A 74 4.43 10.42 6.80
C ALA A 74 5.12 11.64 6.18
N SER A 75 6.39 11.85 6.50
CA SER A 75 7.20 12.92 5.92
C SER A 75 7.69 12.62 4.50
N ARG A 76 7.64 11.35 4.06
CA ARG A 76 8.22 10.92 2.77
C ARG A 76 7.40 11.36 1.58
N LYS A 77 6.06 11.29 1.63
CA LYS A 77 5.14 11.73 0.56
C LYS A 77 5.59 11.26 -0.83
N LEU A 78 5.80 9.95 -1.01
CA LEU A 78 6.43 9.39 -2.22
C LEU A 78 5.64 9.69 -3.50
N HIS A 79 4.32 9.82 -3.39
CA HIS A 79 3.43 10.24 -4.47
C HIS A 79 3.66 11.67 -4.97
N LEU A 80 4.42 12.49 -4.23
CA LEU A 80 4.81 13.86 -4.61
C LEU A 80 6.28 13.98 -5.03
N GLN A 81 7.07 12.92 -4.91
CA GLN A 81 8.49 12.95 -5.27
C GLN A 81 8.64 12.75 -6.79
N LYS A 82 9.09 13.79 -7.50
CA LYS A 82 9.34 13.71 -8.95
C LYS A 82 10.20 12.48 -9.28
N ASP A 83 9.83 11.79 -10.35
CA ASP A 83 10.44 10.55 -10.86
C ASP A 83 10.31 9.34 -9.95
N HIS A 84 9.66 9.44 -8.79
CA HIS A 84 9.34 8.26 -8.01
C HIS A 84 8.27 7.43 -8.76
N PRO A 85 8.36 6.09 -8.79
CA PRO A 85 7.36 5.24 -9.47
C PRO A 85 5.91 5.55 -9.08
N VAL A 86 5.64 5.74 -7.78
CA VAL A 86 4.31 6.12 -7.27
C VAL A 86 3.85 7.49 -7.81
N TYR A 87 4.77 8.46 -7.92
CA TYR A 87 4.49 9.77 -8.50
C TYR A 87 4.17 9.67 -10.00
N ILE A 88 4.95 8.86 -10.74
CA ILE A 88 4.72 8.64 -12.18
C ILE A 88 3.37 7.95 -12.40
N THR A 89 3.04 6.95 -11.59
CA THR A 89 1.73 6.29 -11.63
C THR A 89 0.59 7.27 -11.37
N ARG A 90 0.74 8.14 -10.37
CA ARG A 90 -0.21 9.24 -10.10
C ARG A 90 -0.40 10.13 -11.33
N GLN A 91 0.68 10.57 -11.99
CA GLN A 91 0.61 11.40 -13.19
C GLN A 91 -0.11 10.70 -14.36
N ILE A 92 0.13 9.41 -14.55
CA ILE A 92 -0.54 8.61 -15.59
C ILE A 92 -2.05 8.60 -15.35
N ILE A 93 -2.47 8.39 -14.09
CA ILE A 93 -3.90 8.41 -13.75
C ILE A 93 -4.47 9.83 -13.91
N GLU A 94 -3.82 10.85 -13.36
CA GLU A 94 -4.24 12.26 -13.50
C GLU A 94 -4.43 12.65 -14.98
N SER A 95 -3.63 12.10 -15.91
CA SER A 95 -3.76 12.37 -17.35
C SER A 95 -5.11 11.95 -17.95
N GLN A 96 -5.83 11.02 -17.32
CA GLN A 96 -7.14 10.53 -17.75
C GLN A 96 -8.30 11.32 -17.14
N PHE A 97 -8.01 12.21 -16.19
CA PHE A 97 -8.99 13.03 -15.47
C PHE A 97 -8.56 14.49 -15.53
N PRO A 98 -8.84 15.22 -16.62
CA PRO A 98 -8.23 16.53 -16.87
C PRO A 98 -8.63 17.61 -15.86
N ASN A 99 -7.69 18.52 -15.57
CA ASN A 99 -7.87 19.63 -14.62
C ASN A 99 -9.02 20.60 -14.97
N SER A 100 -9.53 20.58 -16.20
CA SER A 100 -10.73 21.35 -16.58
C SER A 100 -11.99 20.91 -15.85
N THR A 101 -12.02 19.67 -15.36
CA THR A 101 -13.16 19.05 -14.69
C THR A 101 -12.79 18.57 -13.28
N TYR A 102 -11.57 18.04 -13.11
CA TYR A 102 -11.13 17.42 -11.86
C TYR A 102 -10.12 18.30 -11.12
N LYS A 103 -10.40 18.64 -9.87
CA LYS A 103 -9.42 19.29 -8.99
C LYS A 103 -8.54 18.27 -8.29
N TYR A 104 -7.22 18.47 -8.29
CA TYR A 104 -6.30 17.54 -7.64
C TYR A 104 -5.93 17.99 -6.22
N HIS A 105 -6.15 17.10 -5.25
CA HIS A 105 -5.87 17.30 -3.84
C HIS A 105 -4.80 16.32 -3.36
N ASN A 106 -3.54 16.75 -3.35
CA ASN A 106 -2.41 15.84 -3.12
C ASN A 106 -1.63 16.13 -1.83
N THR A 107 -2.16 17.03 -0.98
CA THR A 107 -1.46 17.60 0.17
C THR A 107 -2.21 17.47 1.50
N PHE A 108 -3.31 16.70 1.55
CA PHE A 108 -4.05 16.48 2.78
C PHE A 108 -3.19 15.82 3.87
N ASP A 109 -3.41 16.24 5.12
CA ASP A 109 -2.71 15.72 6.29
C ASP A 109 -3.08 14.25 6.52
N PRO A 110 -2.11 13.36 6.79
CA PRO A 110 -2.40 11.93 7.04
C PRO A 110 -3.13 11.68 8.35
N VAL A 111 -3.12 12.63 9.29
CA VAL A 111 -3.80 12.51 10.56
C VAL A 111 -5.23 13.02 10.42
N VAL A 112 -6.20 12.13 10.68
CA VAL A 112 -7.63 12.40 10.56
C VAL A 112 -8.36 11.97 11.82
N SER A 113 -9.57 12.48 11.99
CA SER A 113 -10.49 11.99 13.03
C SER A 113 -11.07 10.62 12.66
N THR A 114 -11.51 9.87 13.67
CA THR A 114 -12.33 8.66 13.48
C THR A 114 -13.60 8.94 12.68
N HIS A 115 -14.20 10.11 12.88
CA HIS A 115 -15.35 10.58 12.10
C HIS A 115 -15.01 10.64 10.61
N GLN A 116 -13.96 11.38 10.23
CA GLN A 116 -13.54 11.50 8.83
C GLN A 116 -13.24 10.13 8.19
N ASN A 117 -12.51 9.26 8.91
CA ASN A 117 -12.09 7.98 8.34
C ASN A 117 -13.21 6.93 8.31
N PHE A 118 -14.24 7.03 9.14
CA PHE A 118 -15.22 5.97 9.27
C PHE A 118 -16.66 6.47 9.33
N ASP A 119 -17.01 7.33 10.30
CA ASP A 119 -18.42 7.67 10.54
C ASP A 119 -19.02 8.45 9.36
N SER A 120 -18.27 9.37 8.73
CA SER A 120 -18.74 10.15 7.57
C SER A 120 -18.90 9.33 6.29
N LEU A 121 -18.46 8.08 6.33
CA LEU A 121 -18.53 7.11 5.25
C LEU A 121 -19.51 5.96 5.58
N GLY A 122 -20.27 6.08 6.67
CA GLY A 122 -21.28 5.11 7.06
C GLY A 122 -20.73 3.77 7.57
N PHE A 123 -19.46 3.70 7.98
CA PHE A 123 -18.91 2.47 8.58
C PHE A 123 -19.63 2.16 9.90
N PRO A 124 -20.10 0.93 10.13
CA PRO A 124 -20.64 0.53 11.43
C PRO A 124 -19.61 0.66 12.56
N VAL A 125 -20.06 0.89 13.79
CA VAL A 125 -19.18 1.04 14.98
C VAL A 125 -18.37 -0.22 15.27
N ASP A 126 -18.92 -1.38 14.93
CA ASP A 126 -18.32 -2.72 15.08
C ASP A 126 -17.59 -3.19 13.81
N HIS A 127 -17.43 -2.34 12.80
CA HIS A 127 -16.75 -2.71 11.56
C HIS A 127 -15.29 -3.15 11.84
N PRO A 128 -14.82 -4.29 11.31
CA PRO A 128 -13.48 -4.83 11.58
C PRO A 128 -12.35 -3.84 11.32
N GLY A 129 -12.46 -3.03 10.25
CA GLY A 129 -11.49 -1.97 9.93
C GLY A 129 -11.28 -0.92 11.03
N ARG A 130 -12.21 -0.77 11.98
CA ARG A 130 -12.03 0.13 13.14
C ARG A 130 -11.17 -0.50 14.24
N ALA A 131 -10.90 -1.80 14.19
CA ALA A 131 -10.16 -2.49 15.23
C ALA A 131 -8.71 -1.96 15.34
N ARG A 132 -8.18 -1.94 16.57
CA ARG A 132 -6.78 -1.57 16.84
C ARG A 132 -5.78 -2.54 16.20
N SER A 133 -6.21 -3.75 15.86
CA SER A 133 -5.43 -4.75 15.13
C SER A 133 -5.11 -4.34 13.69
N ASP A 134 -5.92 -3.46 13.09
CA ASP A 134 -5.89 -3.13 11.66
C ASP A 134 -5.55 -1.66 11.40
N THR A 135 -5.83 -0.79 12.38
CA THR A 135 -5.69 0.67 12.27
C THR A 135 -4.68 1.24 13.26
N TYR A 136 -3.90 2.24 12.80
CA TYR A 136 -2.97 3.01 13.63
C TYR A 136 -3.65 4.21 14.27
N TYR A 137 -3.93 4.10 15.57
CA TYR A 137 -4.53 5.15 16.40
C TYR A 137 -3.47 5.94 17.16
N PHE A 138 -3.72 7.24 17.31
CA PHE A 138 -3.01 8.08 18.27
C PHE A 138 -3.76 8.15 19.59
N ASN A 139 -5.08 8.33 19.50
CA ASN A 139 -6.01 8.28 20.61
C ASN A 139 -7.34 7.70 20.11
N LYS A 140 -8.36 7.60 20.98
CA LYS A 140 -9.67 7.04 20.60
C LYS A 140 -10.32 7.74 19.39
N ASP A 141 -10.03 9.03 19.17
CA ASP A 141 -10.72 9.86 18.19
C ASP A 141 -9.82 10.31 17.02
N THR A 142 -8.52 9.98 17.06
CA THR A 142 -7.51 10.43 16.08
C THR A 142 -6.64 9.27 15.61
N LEU A 143 -6.44 9.16 14.31
CA LEU A 143 -5.72 8.07 13.67
C LEU A 143 -4.94 8.54 12.43
N LEU A 144 -4.06 7.67 11.93
CA LEU A 144 -3.50 7.79 10.58
C LEU A 144 -4.49 7.16 9.59
N ARG A 145 -4.93 7.93 8.58
CA ARG A 145 -6.00 7.51 7.65
C ARG A 145 -5.73 6.14 7.02
N THR A 146 -6.75 5.30 6.95
CA THR A 146 -6.63 3.95 6.36
C THR A 146 -6.96 3.92 4.87
N HIS A 147 -7.56 4.99 4.36
CA HIS A 147 -7.88 5.17 2.94
C HIS A 147 -8.07 6.66 2.60
N THR A 148 -7.93 7.01 1.32
CA THR A 148 -8.12 8.38 0.83
C THR A 148 -9.57 8.88 0.98
N SER A 149 -10.55 7.96 1.05
CA SER A 149 -11.97 8.29 1.22
C SER A 149 -12.26 9.05 2.51
N ALA A 150 -11.33 9.04 3.47
CA ALA A 150 -11.43 9.86 4.69
C ALA A 150 -11.59 11.37 4.42
N HIS A 151 -11.25 11.80 3.21
CA HIS A 151 -11.35 13.20 2.76
C HIS A 151 -12.57 13.45 1.84
N GLN A 152 -13.43 12.44 1.59
CA GLN A 152 -14.56 12.54 0.66
C GLN A 152 -15.60 13.56 1.12
N ALA A 153 -16.11 13.44 2.35
CA ALA A 153 -17.16 14.31 2.88
C ALA A 153 -16.72 15.79 2.92
N GLU A 154 -15.49 16.08 3.35
CA GLU A 154 -14.97 17.45 3.38
C GLU A 154 -14.75 18.01 1.97
N THR A 155 -14.38 17.17 1.01
CA THR A 155 -14.18 17.60 -0.39
C THR A 155 -15.53 17.90 -1.06
N PHE A 156 -16.55 17.07 -0.84
CA PHE A 156 -17.92 17.37 -1.29
C PHE A 156 -18.47 18.65 -0.66
N LYS A 157 -18.23 18.85 0.64
CA LYS A 157 -18.65 20.08 1.34
C LYS A 157 -17.98 21.33 0.77
N ALA A 158 -16.69 21.24 0.43
CA ALA A 158 -15.92 22.34 -0.14
C ALA A 158 -16.39 22.70 -1.56
N ASP A 159 -16.92 21.72 -2.32
CA ASP A 159 -17.62 21.90 -3.58
C ASP A 159 -16.87 22.76 -4.62
N GLN A 160 -15.61 22.41 -4.86
CA GLN A 160 -14.67 23.25 -5.61
C GLN A 160 -14.62 22.95 -7.11
N SER A 161 -15.22 21.83 -7.54
CA SER A 161 -15.19 21.34 -8.92
C SER A 161 -16.19 20.21 -9.13
N ASP A 162 -16.49 19.95 -10.39
CA ASP A 162 -17.38 18.91 -10.90
C ASP A 162 -16.84 17.48 -10.73
N GLY A 163 -15.54 17.35 -10.47
CA GLY A 163 -14.90 16.14 -10.01
C GLY A 163 -13.63 16.45 -9.24
N TYR A 164 -13.05 15.46 -8.58
CA TYR A 164 -11.77 15.62 -7.91
C TYR A 164 -10.93 14.35 -8.01
N LEU A 165 -9.62 14.50 -7.79
CA LEU A 165 -8.72 13.41 -7.46
C LEU A 165 -8.03 13.70 -6.12
N ILE A 166 -7.78 12.67 -5.32
CA ILE A 166 -7.02 12.78 -4.07
C ILE A 166 -5.91 11.75 -4.10
N SER A 167 -4.64 12.14 -4.12
CA SER A 167 -3.54 11.18 -3.92
C SER A 167 -2.87 11.38 -2.57
N ALA A 168 -2.69 10.27 -1.86
CA ALA A 168 -2.18 10.32 -0.50
C ALA A 168 -1.59 8.97 -0.05
N ASP A 169 -0.65 9.05 0.89
CA ASP A 169 -0.18 7.96 1.72
C ASP A 169 -1.26 7.50 2.72
N VAL A 170 -1.47 6.21 2.89
CA VAL A 170 -2.48 5.60 3.78
C VAL A 170 -1.82 4.50 4.62
N TYR A 171 -2.43 4.18 5.76
CA TYR A 171 -1.77 3.47 6.85
C TYR A 171 -2.62 2.31 7.34
N ARG A 172 -2.06 1.10 7.32
CA ARG A 172 -2.74 -0.12 7.78
C ARG A 172 -1.77 -1.05 8.50
N ARG A 173 -2.24 -1.68 9.57
CA ARG A 173 -1.58 -2.82 10.19
C ARG A 173 -1.96 -4.06 9.39
N ASP A 174 -0.97 -4.77 8.86
CA ASP A 174 -1.21 -5.85 7.90
C ASP A 174 -0.03 -6.84 7.89
N ALA A 175 -0.20 -7.94 7.14
CA ALA A 175 0.80 -8.97 6.90
C ALA A 175 2.14 -8.42 6.39
N ILE A 176 3.23 -9.15 6.64
CA ILE A 176 4.53 -8.86 6.06
C ILE A 176 4.77 -9.80 4.89
N ASP A 177 4.68 -9.26 3.68
CA ASP A 177 5.08 -9.93 2.44
C ASP A 177 5.51 -8.88 1.40
N LYS A 178 5.64 -9.31 0.14
CA LYS A 178 6.12 -8.46 -0.97
C LYS A 178 5.08 -7.47 -1.50
N SER A 179 3.82 -7.63 -1.12
CA SER A 179 2.68 -6.84 -1.60
C SER A 179 2.09 -5.96 -0.49
N HIS A 180 2.39 -6.25 0.77
CA HIS A 180 1.87 -5.51 1.94
C HIS A 180 2.97 -4.73 2.67
N TYR A 181 2.73 -3.44 2.87
CA TYR A 181 3.58 -2.53 3.62
C TYR A 181 2.72 -1.65 4.54
N PRO A 182 3.19 -1.22 5.74
CA PRO A 182 2.35 -0.47 6.68
C PRO A 182 1.90 0.89 6.14
N VAL A 183 2.62 1.41 5.15
CA VAL A 183 2.34 2.67 4.48
C VAL A 183 2.36 2.44 2.98
N PHE A 184 1.25 2.69 2.31
CA PHE A 184 1.15 2.61 0.86
C PHE A 184 0.33 3.81 0.36
N HIS A 185 0.11 3.94 -0.93
CA HIS A 185 -0.52 5.12 -1.49
C HIS A 185 -1.77 4.74 -2.25
N GLN A 186 -2.80 5.56 -2.09
CA GLN A 186 -4.02 5.47 -2.86
C GLN A 186 -4.24 6.74 -3.67
N MET A 187 -5.05 6.58 -4.71
CA MET A 187 -5.73 7.69 -5.34
C MET A 187 -7.24 7.50 -5.26
N GLU A 188 -7.93 8.50 -4.73
CA GLU A 188 -9.38 8.67 -4.85
C GLU A 188 -9.69 9.41 -6.14
N GLY A 189 -10.82 9.09 -6.77
CA GLY A 189 -11.43 9.97 -7.76
C GLY A 189 -12.94 10.01 -7.61
N ALA A 190 -13.55 11.15 -7.93
CA ALA A 190 -14.99 11.31 -7.95
C ALA A 190 -15.45 12.25 -9.06
N ARG A 191 -16.68 12.04 -9.55
CA ARG A 191 -17.39 12.92 -10.48
C ARG A 191 -18.80 13.15 -9.95
N ILE A 192 -19.24 14.40 -10.01
CA ILE A 192 -20.43 14.90 -9.32
C ILE A 192 -21.30 15.69 -10.29
N TRP A 193 -22.59 15.42 -10.32
CA TRP A 193 -23.59 16.23 -11.01
C TRP A 193 -24.53 16.88 -10.00
N ASP A 194 -25.03 18.06 -10.33
CA ASP A 194 -25.98 18.81 -9.52
C ASP A 194 -27.35 18.77 -10.22
N ARG A 195 -28.35 18.16 -9.57
CA ARG A 195 -29.70 18.04 -10.13
C ARG A 195 -30.31 19.38 -10.50
N THR A 196 -29.96 20.44 -9.77
CA THR A 196 -30.54 21.79 -9.97
C THR A 196 -30.09 22.46 -11.27
N GLN A 197 -29.05 21.93 -11.93
CA GLN A 197 -28.55 22.43 -13.21
C GLN A 197 -29.37 21.92 -14.41
N TYR A 198 -30.31 20.99 -14.18
CA TYR A 198 -31.09 20.34 -15.22
C TYR A 198 -32.59 20.48 -14.93
N PRO A 199 -33.45 20.37 -15.96
CA PRO A 199 -34.87 20.18 -15.74
C PRO A 199 -35.14 18.98 -14.82
N GLU A 200 -36.25 19.00 -14.10
CA GLU A 200 -36.63 17.93 -13.18
C GLU A 200 -36.64 16.57 -13.90
N GLY A 201 -35.94 15.59 -13.33
CA GLY A 201 -35.78 14.24 -13.89
C GLY A 201 -34.78 14.11 -15.05
N ALA A 202 -34.17 15.20 -15.54
CA ALA A 202 -33.30 15.18 -16.73
C ALA A 202 -31.81 14.96 -16.43
N VAL A 203 -31.40 14.84 -15.16
CA VAL A 203 -29.98 14.65 -14.81
C VAL A 203 -29.40 13.35 -15.38
N ALA A 204 -30.19 12.28 -15.46
CA ALA A 204 -29.75 11.01 -16.06
C ALA A 204 -29.40 11.18 -17.54
N ASP A 205 -30.21 11.91 -18.30
CA ASP A 205 -29.94 12.21 -19.71
C ASP A 205 -28.67 13.05 -19.88
N ALA A 206 -28.43 14.00 -18.98
CA ALA A 206 -27.20 14.78 -18.99
C ALA A 206 -25.96 13.92 -18.71
N ILE A 207 -26.06 12.96 -17.79
CA ILE A 207 -24.96 12.01 -17.52
C ILE A 207 -24.72 11.11 -18.72
N TRP A 208 -25.77 10.60 -19.38
CA TRP A 208 -25.61 9.83 -20.63
C TRP A 208 -24.97 10.66 -21.75
N ALA A 209 -25.31 11.94 -21.86
CA ALA A 209 -24.65 12.85 -22.79
C ALA A 209 -23.15 13.04 -22.44
N ASP A 210 -22.77 13.01 -21.16
CA ASP A 210 -21.37 12.99 -20.75
C ASP A 210 -20.69 11.65 -21.08
N VAL A 211 -21.38 10.51 -20.93
CA VAL A 211 -20.87 9.18 -21.35
C VAL A 211 -20.51 9.17 -22.84
N GLU A 212 -21.36 9.73 -23.71
CA GLU A 212 -21.10 9.77 -25.15
C GLU A 212 -19.92 10.68 -25.54
N LYS A 213 -19.51 11.61 -24.67
CA LYS A 213 -18.29 12.40 -24.86
C LYS A 213 -17.02 11.62 -24.51
N LEU A 214 -17.13 10.56 -23.69
CA LEU A 214 -15.99 9.72 -23.34
C LEU A 214 -15.56 8.86 -24.54
N PRO A 215 -14.25 8.66 -24.77
CA PRO A 215 -13.77 7.75 -25.80
C PRO A 215 -14.38 6.34 -25.69
N LYS A 216 -14.60 5.71 -26.84
CA LYS A 216 -15.02 4.30 -26.93
C LYS A 216 -13.79 3.41 -27.08
N HIS A 217 -13.83 2.20 -26.52
CA HIS A 217 -12.78 1.20 -26.68
C HIS A 217 -13.37 -0.16 -27.05
N ASN A 218 -12.51 -1.02 -27.60
CA ASN A 218 -12.86 -2.39 -28.01
C ASN A 218 -12.21 -3.46 -27.12
N VAL A 219 -11.64 -3.06 -25.97
CA VAL A 219 -11.11 -4.02 -24.99
C VAL A 219 -12.28 -4.83 -24.40
N PRO A 220 -12.21 -6.17 -24.39
CA PRO A 220 -13.22 -7.00 -23.77
C PRO A 220 -13.32 -6.74 -22.26
N VAL A 221 -14.53 -6.44 -21.78
CA VAL A 221 -14.85 -6.29 -20.36
C VAL A 221 -15.98 -7.25 -20.03
N GLU A 222 -15.74 -8.15 -19.09
CA GLU A 222 -16.76 -9.06 -18.58
C GLU A 222 -17.57 -8.33 -17.48
N ASP A 223 -18.88 -8.20 -17.68
CA ASP A 223 -19.79 -7.60 -16.69
C ASP A 223 -21.07 -8.45 -16.62
N PRO A 224 -20.97 -9.66 -16.02
CA PRO A 224 -22.03 -10.67 -16.13
C PRO A 224 -23.25 -10.37 -15.25
N ASN A 225 -23.11 -9.42 -14.32
CA ASN A 225 -24.13 -9.11 -13.32
C ASN A 225 -24.91 -7.85 -13.70
N PRO A 226 -26.21 -7.76 -13.34
CA PRO A 226 -26.94 -6.52 -13.48
C PRO A 226 -26.31 -5.43 -12.60
N GLY A 227 -26.35 -4.18 -13.06
CA GLY A 227 -25.80 -3.06 -12.29
C GLY A 227 -26.51 -2.81 -10.95
N ILE A 228 -27.74 -3.30 -10.79
CA ILE A 228 -28.53 -3.18 -9.56
C ILE A 228 -29.08 -4.56 -9.19
N HIS A 229 -28.98 -4.92 -7.92
CA HIS A 229 -29.56 -6.13 -7.37
C HIS A 229 -30.11 -5.88 -5.96
N PRO A 230 -31.35 -6.29 -5.62
CA PRO A 230 -32.01 -5.93 -4.35
C PRO A 230 -31.21 -6.27 -3.07
N GLU A 231 -30.52 -7.41 -3.06
CA GLU A 231 -29.74 -7.85 -1.88
C GLU A 231 -28.23 -7.60 -2.01
N ARG A 232 -27.63 -8.05 -3.12
CA ARG A 232 -26.18 -8.04 -3.33
C ARG A 232 -25.61 -6.68 -3.73
N ASN A 233 -26.39 -5.86 -4.44
CA ASN A 233 -25.92 -4.58 -4.98
C ASN A 233 -27.05 -3.53 -5.08
N PRO A 234 -27.61 -3.11 -3.93
CA PRO A 234 -28.91 -2.44 -3.89
C PRO A 234 -28.89 -1.03 -4.46
N LEU A 235 -30.04 -0.62 -5.01
CA LEU A 235 -30.33 0.76 -5.33
C LEU A 235 -30.59 1.56 -4.04
N GLN A 236 -30.18 2.81 -4.02
CA GLN A 236 -30.55 3.77 -2.97
C GLN A 236 -31.97 4.30 -3.23
N GLU A 237 -32.99 3.45 -3.16
CA GLU A 237 -34.35 3.73 -3.64
C GLU A 237 -35.00 5.00 -3.04
N ALA A 238 -34.61 5.39 -1.82
CA ALA A 238 -35.09 6.61 -1.17
C ALA A 238 -34.53 7.91 -1.81
N HIS A 239 -33.49 7.80 -2.63
CA HIS A 239 -32.70 8.95 -3.09
C HIS A 239 -32.43 8.97 -4.59
N HIS A 240 -32.32 7.80 -5.23
CA HIS A 240 -31.95 7.65 -6.63
C HIS A 240 -33.03 6.87 -7.37
N THR A 241 -33.36 7.33 -8.57
CA THR A 241 -34.07 6.52 -9.55
C THR A 241 -33.12 5.47 -10.16
N ALA A 242 -33.67 4.39 -10.69
CA ALA A 242 -32.87 3.38 -11.40
C ALA A 242 -32.12 3.99 -12.60
N ALA A 243 -32.74 4.94 -13.31
CA ALA A 243 -32.14 5.62 -14.46
C ALA A 243 -30.94 6.50 -14.06
N GLU A 244 -31.00 7.21 -12.93
CA GLU A 244 -29.85 7.95 -12.38
C GLU A 244 -28.71 6.99 -12.04
N ALA A 245 -28.99 5.93 -11.29
CA ALA A 245 -27.97 4.97 -10.88
C ALA A 245 -27.31 4.27 -12.09
N GLU A 246 -28.08 3.93 -13.12
CA GLU A 246 -27.57 3.33 -14.36
C GLU A 246 -26.66 4.31 -15.13
N ALA A 247 -27.09 5.56 -15.28
CA ALA A 247 -26.30 6.57 -15.98
C ALA A 247 -24.98 6.88 -15.24
N ILE A 248 -25.03 7.02 -13.91
CA ILE A 248 -23.84 7.22 -13.07
C ILE A 248 -22.88 6.02 -13.21
N ALA A 249 -23.41 4.80 -13.14
CA ALA A 249 -22.63 3.58 -13.28
C ALA A 249 -21.97 3.48 -14.67
N ALA A 250 -22.69 3.82 -15.74
CA ALA A 250 -22.13 3.81 -17.09
C ALA A 250 -20.96 4.80 -17.24
N HIS A 251 -21.11 6.02 -16.69
CA HIS A 251 -20.01 7.00 -16.69
C HIS A 251 -18.83 6.55 -15.84
N LEU A 252 -19.09 6.01 -14.65
CA LEU A 252 -18.06 5.46 -13.75
C LEU A 252 -17.25 4.38 -14.47
N LYS A 253 -17.94 3.36 -14.97
CA LYS A 253 -17.30 2.19 -15.60
C LYS A 253 -16.48 2.60 -16.81
N ARG A 254 -17.02 3.42 -17.72
CA ARG A 254 -16.27 3.90 -18.87
C ARG A 254 -15.03 4.72 -18.48
N SER A 255 -15.15 5.59 -17.48
CA SER A 255 -14.02 6.42 -17.02
C SER A 255 -12.88 5.57 -16.45
N ILE A 256 -13.22 4.56 -15.65
CA ILE A 256 -12.24 3.64 -15.06
C ILE A 256 -11.63 2.72 -16.12
N GLU A 257 -12.44 2.18 -17.04
CA GLU A 257 -11.95 1.34 -18.14
C GLU A 257 -10.89 2.08 -18.97
N LEU A 258 -11.15 3.34 -19.34
CA LEU A 258 -10.18 4.18 -20.06
C LEU A 258 -8.89 4.39 -19.25
N MET A 259 -9.01 4.65 -17.95
CA MET A 259 -7.85 4.76 -17.06
C MET A 259 -7.00 3.48 -17.04
N VAL A 260 -7.62 2.32 -16.87
CA VAL A 260 -6.92 1.03 -16.85
C VAL A 260 -6.31 0.70 -18.21
N ILE A 261 -7.02 0.99 -19.31
CA ILE A 261 -6.50 0.79 -20.67
C ILE A 261 -5.22 1.62 -20.90
N GLU A 262 -5.19 2.87 -20.45
CA GLU A 262 -4.01 3.72 -20.55
C GLU A 262 -2.83 3.15 -19.75
N ILE A 263 -3.07 2.78 -18.48
CA ILE A 263 -2.06 2.16 -17.60
C ILE A 263 -1.45 0.92 -18.29
N PHE A 264 -2.28 -0.01 -18.75
CA PHE A 264 -1.80 -1.27 -19.30
C PHE A 264 -1.22 -1.12 -20.71
N SER A 265 -1.68 -0.13 -21.49
CA SER A 265 -1.08 0.21 -22.77
C SER A 265 0.35 0.74 -22.59
N ARG A 266 0.62 1.53 -21.55
CA ARG A 266 1.98 1.95 -21.18
C ARG A 266 2.84 0.80 -20.67
N ALA A 267 2.29 -0.06 -19.81
CA ALA A 267 2.99 -1.25 -19.33
C ALA A 267 3.43 -2.15 -20.50
N LYS A 268 2.53 -2.36 -21.46
CA LYS A 268 2.75 -3.12 -22.69
C LYS A 268 3.80 -2.49 -23.60
N ALA A 269 3.74 -1.17 -23.78
CA ALA A 269 4.75 -0.45 -24.56
C ALA A 269 6.14 -0.57 -23.93
N ALA A 270 6.25 -0.43 -22.60
CA ALA A 270 7.50 -0.62 -21.88
C ALA A 270 7.99 -2.06 -21.92
N ALA A 271 7.07 -3.04 -21.91
CA ALA A 271 7.38 -4.46 -22.07
C ALA A 271 8.08 -4.75 -23.40
N ARG A 272 7.46 -4.34 -24.49
CA ARG A 272 7.98 -4.54 -25.86
C ARG A 272 9.31 -3.81 -26.09
N LYS A 273 9.51 -2.65 -25.44
CA LYS A 273 10.81 -1.95 -25.47
C LYS A 273 11.91 -2.73 -24.75
N ALA A 274 11.58 -3.41 -23.65
CA ALA A 274 12.55 -4.19 -22.88
C ALA A 274 12.85 -5.56 -23.51
N ASP A 275 11.84 -6.18 -24.13
CA ASP A 275 11.93 -7.46 -24.81
C ASP A 275 11.11 -7.41 -26.12
N PRO A 276 11.76 -7.27 -27.29
CA PRO A 276 11.05 -7.24 -28.58
C PRO A 276 10.25 -8.50 -28.89
N ASP A 277 10.60 -9.64 -28.27
CA ASP A 277 9.91 -10.92 -28.44
C ASP A 277 8.79 -11.12 -27.39
N HIS A 278 8.50 -10.09 -26.58
CA HIS A 278 7.47 -10.15 -25.55
C HIS A 278 6.11 -10.53 -26.17
N LYS A 279 5.57 -11.67 -25.74
CA LYS A 279 4.25 -12.11 -26.14
C LYS A 279 3.20 -11.31 -25.38
N ASP A 280 2.39 -10.58 -26.13
CA ASP A 280 1.29 -9.86 -25.53
C ASP A 280 0.20 -10.83 -25.09
N GLU A 281 -0.21 -10.71 -23.83
CA GLU A 281 -1.54 -11.13 -23.44
C GLU A 281 -2.52 -9.98 -23.69
N PRO A 282 -3.67 -10.21 -24.34
CA PRO A 282 -4.70 -9.18 -24.46
C PRO A 282 -5.18 -8.76 -23.07
N LEU A 283 -5.32 -7.45 -22.83
CA LEU A 283 -5.93 -6.94 -21.61
C LEU A 283 -7.35 -7.49 -21.50
N ARG A 284 -7.64 -8.13 -20.37
CA ARG A 284 -8.97 -8.60 -20.00
C ARG A 284 -9.34 -7.95 -18.68
N MET A 285 -10.55 -7.42 -18.63
CA MET A 285 -11.10 -6.76 -17.46
C MET A 285 -12.41 -7.43 -17.07
N ARG A 286 -12.75 -7.44 -15.79
CA ARG A 286 -14.09 -7.82 -15.34
C ARG A 286 -14.58 -6.96 -14.18
N TRP A 287 -15.85 -6.61 -14.23
CA TRP A 287 -16.55 -5.96 -13.13
C TRP A 287 -17.11 -7.02 -12.19
N VAL A 288 -16.81 -6.87 -10.91
CA VAL A 288 -17.30 -7.74 -9.83
C VAL A 288 -18.15 -6.89 -8.90
N GLU A 289 -19.34 -7.38 -8.51
CA GLU A 289 -20.14 -6.71 -7.50
C GLU A 289 -19.38 -6.71 -6.17
N ALA A 290 -19.37 -5.56 -5.49
CA ALA A 290 -18.70 -5.39 -4.21
C ALA A 290 -19.66 -4.74 -3.21
N TYR A 291 -19.18 -4.57 -1.97
CA TYR A 291 -19.89 -3.81 -0.95
C TYR A 291 -18.94 -2.84 -0.27
N PHE A 292 -19.31 -1.55 -0.26
CA PHE A 292 -18.63 -0.54 0.52
C PHE A 292 -19.67 0.26 1.34
N PRO A 293 -19.39 0.60 2.62
CA PRO A 293 -20.35 1.36 3.42
C PRO A 293 -20.77 2.72 2.84
N PHE A 294 -19.97 3.29 1.93
CA PHE A 294 -20.12 4.64 1.37
C PHE A 294 -20.50 4.67 -0.13
N THR A 295 -20.70 3.52 -0.78
CA THR A 295 -21.25 3.45 -2.13
C THR A 295 -22.35 2.39 -2.24
N SER A 296 -23.30 2.58 -3.16
CA SER A 296 -24.31 1.60 -3.55
C SER A 296 -25.05 2.08 -4.80
N PRO A 297 -25.12 1.30 -5.89
CA PRO A 297 -24.39 0.07 -6.14
C PRO A 297 -22.86 0.26 -6.21
N SER A 298 -22.12 -0.82 -5.97
CA SER A 298 -20.68 -0.87 -5.81
C SER A 298 -20.05 -1.98 -6.67
N TRP A 299 -18.83 -1.72 -7.15
CA TRP A 299 -18.07 -2.67 -7.95
C TRP A 299 -16.57 -2.58 -7.69
N GLU A 300 -15.90 -3.71 -7.84
CA GLU A 300 -14.46 -3.80 -8.05
C GLU A 300 -14.18 -4.05 -9.53
N LEU A 301 -13.06 -3.51 -10.02
CA LEU A 301 -12.52 -3.86 -11.33
C LEU A 301 -11.31 -4.76 -11.14
N GLU A 302 -11.36 -5.93 -11.78
CA GLU A 302 -10.26 -6.86 -11.83
C GLU A 302 -9.65 -6.94 -13.23
N VAL A 303 -8.34 -7.16 -13.28
CA VAL A 303 -7.58 -7.37 -14.51
C VAL A 303 -6.97 -8.76 -14.50
N TYR A 304 -7.04 -9.47 -15.63
CA TYR A 304 -6.37 -10.75 -15.75
C TYR A 304 -4.88 -10.53 -15.99
N TYR A 305 -4.04 -11.06 -15.09
CA TYR A 305 -2.61 -10.85 -15.12
C TYR A 305 -1.88 -12.06 -14.51
N ASP A 306 -0.87 -12.58 -15.23
CA ASP A 306 -0.02 -13.71 -14.79
C ASP A 306 -0.80 -14.96 -14.36
N GLY A 307 -1.89 -15.26 -15.09
CA GLY A 307 -2.70 -16.46 -14.87
C GLY A 307 -3.77 -16.34 -13.79
N ASP A 308 -3.94 -15.16 -13.17
CA ASP A 308 -4.97 -14.93 -12.14
C ASP A 308 -5.70 -13.60 -12.35
N TRP A 309 -6.86 -13.45 -11.71
CA TRP A 309 -7.59 -12.18 -11.66
C TRP A 309 -7.11 -11.34 -10.48
N LEU A 310 -6.66 -10.13 -10.78
CA LEU A 310 -6.14 -9.20 -9.79
C LEU A 310 -7.08 -8.01 -9.63
N GLU A 311 -7.59 -7.82 -8.42
CA GLU A 311 -8.33 -6.61 -8.03
C GLU A 311 -7.43 -5.37 -8.12
N VAL A 312 -7.94 -4.35 -8.82
CA VAL A 312 -7.20 -3.12 -9.09
C VAL A 312 -7.71 -1.96 -8.25
N LEU A 313 -9.03 -1.87 -8.08
CA LEU A 313 -9.72 -0.75 -7.42
C LEU A 313 -11.13 -1.16 -7.00
N GLY A 314 -11.66 -0.43 -6.02
CA GLY A 314 -13.07 -0.42 -5.63
C GLY A 314 -13.74 0.89 -6.05
N SER A 315 -15.04 0.83 -6.34
CA SER A 315 -15.81 1.96 -6.87
C SER A 315 -17.31 1.82 -6.64
N GLY A 316 -18.07 2.87 -6.90
CA GLY A 316 -19.54 2.79 -6.92
C GLY A 316 -20.22 4.15 -6.99
N VAL A 317 -21.56 4.10 -7.00
CA VAL A 317 -22.42 5.28 -6.85
C VAL A 317 -22.34 5.73 -5.39
N VAL A 318 -21.97 6.98 -5.14
CA VAL A 318 -21.78 7.52 -3.78
C VAL A 318 -23.10 7.47 -3.01
N LYS A 319 -23.05 7.10 -1.72
CA LYS A 319 -24.24 7.16 -0.86
C LYS A 319 -24.73 8.59 -0.71
N GLN A 320 -26.02 8.81 -0.93
CA GLN A 320 -26.63 10.15 -0.91
C GLN A 320 -26.48 10.82 0.45
N ASP A 321 -26.51 10.05 1.54
CA ASP A 321 -26.30 10.56 2.90
C ASP A 321 -24.99 11.35 3.04
N ILE A 322 -23.92 10.96 2.33
CA ILE A 322 -22.63 11.67 2.37
C ILE A 322 -22.77 13.08 1.76
N PHE A 323 -23.54 13.21 0.67
CA PHE A 323 -23.84 14.51 0.08
C PHE A 323 -24.77 15.33 0.98
N ILE A 324 -25.78 14.72 1.59
CA ILE A 324 -26.70 15.37 2.52
C ILE A 324 -25.94 15.94 3.73
N ASP A 325 -25.09 15.13 4.37
CA ASP A 325 -24.26 15.51 5.51
C ASP A 325 -23.21 16.58 5.15
N ALA A 326 -22.75 16.58 3.89
CA ALA A 326 -21.89 17.62 3.33
C ALA A 326 -22.63 18.93 3.01
N GLY A 327 -23.97 18.98 3.17
CA GLY A 327 -24.80 20.14 2.84
C GLY A 327 -25.04 20.31 1.34
N LYS A 328 -25.04 19.21 0.58
CA LYS A 328 -25.17 19.15 -0.89
C LYS A 328 -26.26 18.15 -1.34
N PRO A 329 -27.48 18.21 -0.80
CA PRO A 329 -28.50 17.17 -1.00
C PRO A 329 -28.93 16.98 -2.47
N ASP A 330 -28.79 18.01 -3.31
CA ASP A 330 -29.15 17.96 -4.73
C ASP A 330 -28.05 17.36 -5.62
N LYS A 331 -26.89 17.01 -5.05
CA LYS A 331 -25.77 16.44 -5.80
C LYS A 331 -25.78 14.91 -5.73
N LEU A 332 -25.27 14.30 -6.78
CA LEU A 332 -25.09 12.85 -6.93
C LEU A 332 -23.83 12.57 -7.73
N GLY A 333 -23.28 11.37 -7.62
CA GLY A 333 -22.06 11.05 -8.34
C GLY A 333 -21.52 9.67 -8.06
N TRP A 334 -20.35 9.40 -8.64
CA TRP A 334 -19.59 8.19 -8.38
C TRP A 334 -18.25 8.52 -7.73
N ALA A 335 -17.66 7.52 -7.07
CA ALA A 335 -16.31 7.57 -6.56
C ALA A 335 -15.56 6.24 -6.82
N PHE A 336 -14.23 6.31 -6.85
CA PHE A 336 -13.34 5.15 -6.87
C PHE A 336 -12.12 5.36 -5.97
N GLY A 337 -11.52 4.26 -5.54
CA GLY A 337 -10.22 4.23 -4.86
C GLY A 337 -9.30 3.19 -5.48
N ILE A 338 -8.12 3.61 -5.94
CA ILE A 338 -7.11 2.76 -6.59
C ILE A 338 -5.79 2.76 -5.80
N GLY A 339 -5.16 1.59 -5.65
CA GLY A 339 -3.85 1.47 -5.01
C GLY A 339 -2.69 1.83 -5.94
N LEU A 340 -2.01 2.95 -5.70
CA LEU A 340 -0.92 3.42 -6.57
C LEU A 340 0.28 2.47 -6.55
N ASP A 341 0.64 1.91 -5.39
CA ASP A 341 1.77 0.98 -5.26
C ASP A 341 1.53 -0.31 -6.05
N ARG A 342 0.32 -0.89 -5.98
CA ARG A 342 -0.05 -2.09 -6.75
C ARG A 342 0.02 -1.82 -8.25
N ILE A 343 -0.53 -0.70 -8.71
CA ILE A 343 -0.43 -0.29 -10.11
C ILE A 343 1.02 -0.05 -10.54
N ALA A 344 1.82 0.62 -9.71
CA ALA A 344 3.23 0.84 -9.99
C ALA A 344 4.00 -0.49 -10.10
N MET A 345 3.71 -1.47 -9.22
CA MET A 345 4.32 -2.80 -9.31
C MET A 345 4.04 -3.47 -10.65
N LEU A 346 2.80 -3.37 -11.17
CA LEU A 346 2.44 -3.91 -12.48
C LEU A 346 3.07 -3.14 -13.64
N LEU A 347 2.96 -1.80 -13.63
CA LEU A 347 3.50 -0.90 -14.64
C LEU A 347 5.00 -1.09 -14.84
N PHE A 348 5.74 -1.14 -13.73
CA PHE A 348 7.19 -1.15 -13.73
C PHE A 348 7.78 -2.55 -13.52
N GLN A 349 6.98 -3.59 -13.26
CA GLN A 349 7.47 -4.93 -12.89
C GLN A 349 8.35 -4.91 -11.64
N ILE A 350 7.92 -4.16 -10.62
CA ILE A 350 8.63 -4.07 -9.34
C ILE A 350 8.18 -5.25 -8.47
N PRO A 351 9.11 -6.16 -8.08
CA PRO A 351 8.75 -7.44 -7.48
C PRO A 351 8.46 -7.39 -5.97
N ASP A 352 8.68 -6.24 -5.33
CA ASP A 352 8.61 -6.08 -3.88
C ASP A 352 8.32 -4.62 -3.52
N ILE A 353 7.23 -4.39 -2.79
CA ILE A 353 6.75 -3.06 -2.38
C ILE A 353 7.79 -2.29 -1.55
N ARG A 354 8.69 -2.97 -0.83
CA ARG A 354 9.74 -2.33 -0.02
C ARG A 354 10.71 -1.51 -0.88
N LEU A 355 10.82 -1.81 -2.18
CA LEU A 355 11.65 -1.05 -3.11
C LEU A 355 11.22 0.42 -3.21
N PHE A 356 9.91 0.73 -3.13
CA PHE A 356 9.43 2.12 -3.14
C PHE A 356 9.98 2.94 -1.96
N TRP A 357 10.26 2.28 -0.83
CA TRP A 357 10.74 2.96 0.37
C TRP A 357 12.28 3.06 0.44
N SER A 358 12.98 2.28 -0.39
CA SER A 358 14.43 2.30 -0.51
C SER A 358 14.96 3.67 -0.94
N ARG A 359 16.19 3.97 -0.52
CA ARG A 359 16.94 5.17 -0.93
C ARG A 359 18.11 4.80 -1.85
N ASP A 360 18.11 3.58 -2.37
CA ASP A 360 19.16 3.08 -3.23
C ASP A 360 19.07 3.71 -4.62
N GLU A 361 20.16 4.36 -5.06
CA GLU A 361 20.27 4.96 -6.38
C GLU A 361 20.20 3.95 -7.52
N ARG A 362 20.51 2.67 -7.26
CA ARG A 362 20.30 1.58 -8.23
C ARG A 362 18.83 1.37 -8.56
N PHE A 363 17.93 1.72 -7.64
CA PHE A 363 16.48 1.71 -7.85
C PHE A 363 16.01 3.07 -8.37
N LEU A 364 16.22 4.15 -7.61
CA LEU A 364 15.70 5.49 -7.92
C LEU A 364 16.24 6.04 -9.25
N GLY A 365 17.52 5.78 -9.54
CA GLY A 365 18.18 6.22 -10.77
C GLY A 365 17.52 5.70 -12.05
N GLN A 366 16.80 4.57 -11.98
CA GLN A 366 16.14 3.98 -13.14
C GLN A 366 14.92 4.79 -13.60
N PHE A 367 14.33 5.63 -12.76
CA PHE A 367 13.09 6.36 -13.11
C PHE A 367 13.31 7.84 -13.44
N ARG A 368 14.56 8.32 -13.34
CA ARG A 368 14.91 9.72 -13.64
C ARG A 368 14.48 10.14 -15.04
N GLY A 369 13.81 11.29 -15.12
CA GLY A 369 13.30 11.90 -16.34
C GLY A 369 11.98 11.33 -16.85
N VAL A 370 11.46 10.24 -16.27
CA VAL A 370 10.21 9.62 -16.75
C VAL A 370 9.00 10.54 -16.51
N SER A 371 9.03 11.37 -15.45
CA SER A 371 7.95 12.32 -15.19
C SER A 371 7.81 13.42 -16.23
N ASP A 372 8.90 13.72 -16.96
CA ASP A 372 8.95 14.76 -17.98
C ASP A 372 8.50 14.24 -19.35
N ASP A 373 8.69 12.94 -19.60
CA ASP A 373 8.16 12.23 -20.76
C ASP A 373 7.65 10.85 -20.34
N LEU A 374 6.35 10.75 -20.09
CA LEU A 374 5.72 9.48 -19.70
C LEU A 374 5.84 8.40 -20.80
N ALA A 375 6.16 8.75 -22.05
CA ALA A 375 6.42 7.76 -23.11
C ALA A 375 7.80 7.08 -22.93
N SER A 376 8.70 7.67 -22.15
CA SER A 376 10.00 7.09 -21.76
C SER A 376 9.90 6.04 -20.66
N LEU A 377 8.69 5.72 -20.18
CA LEU A 377 8.44 4.68 -19.19
C LEU A 377 9.13 3.37 -19.57
N ARG A 378 9.80 2.76 -18.58
CA ARG A 378 10.57 1.53 -18.71
C ARG A 378 10.34 0.62 -17.52
N ARG A 379 10.49 -0.68 -17.75
CA ARG A 379 10.45 -1.68 -16.67
C ARG A 379 11.66 -1.53 -15.75
N PHE A 380 11.44 -1.81 -14.48
CA PHE A 380 12.48 -1.95 -13.48
C PHE A 380 13.38 -3.13 -13.83
N VAL A 381 14.69 -2.88 -13.86
CA VAL A 381 15.70 -3.91 -14.00
C VAL A 381 16.19 -4.28 -12.62
N SER A 382 15.84 -5.50 -12.18
CA SER A 382 16.26 -6.02 -10.89
C SER A 382 17.79 -6.16 -10.81
N PHE A 383 18.36 -5.75 -9.69
CA PHE A 383 19.75 -6.06 -9.34
C PHE A 383 19.84 -7.39 -8.56
N SER A 384 21.07 -7.91 -8.38
CA SER A 384 21.32 -9.21 -7.75
C SER A 384 20.61 -9.36 -6.40
N LYS A 385 19.87 -10.46 -6.24
CA LYS A 385 19.19 -10.80 -4.98
C LYS A 385 20.20 -11.28 -3.94
N TYR A 386 20.07 -10.78 -2.72
CA TYR A 386 20.88 -11.22 -1.59
C TYR A 386 20.30 -12.50 -0.95
N PRO A 387 21.13 -13.39 -0.38
CA PRO A 387 20.64 -14.60 0.29
C PRO A 387 19.65 -14.31 1.42
N ALA A 388 18.61 -15.14 1.53
CA ALA A 388 17.70 -15.13 2.67
C ALA A 388 18.30 -15.84 3.89
N CYS A 389 17.87 -15.42 5.07
CA CYS A 389 18.23 -16.05 6.33
C CYS A 389 16.96 -16.31 7.16
N PRO A 390 16.22 -17.41 6.90
CA PRO A 390 14.98 -17.71 7.61
C PRO A 390 15.27 -18.11 9.07
N LYS A 391 14.40 -17.67 9.99
CA LYS A 391 14.40 -18.07 11.41
C LYS A 391 12.98 -18.36 11.85
N ASP A 392 12.81 -19.43 12.61
CA ASP A 392 11.50 -19.83 13.14
C ASP A 392 11.41 -19.45 14.62
N VAL A 393 10.23 -18.98 15.02
CA VAL A 393 9.87 -18.75 16.42
C VAL A 393 8.57 -19.48 16.72
N SER A 394 8.62 -20.36 17.71
CA SER A 394 7.45 -21.04 18.27
C SER A 394 7.13 -20.48 19.64
N PHE A 395 5.85 -20.36 19.94
CA PHE A 395 5.39 -19.87 21.24
C PHE A 395 3.98 -20.35 21.56
N TRP A 396 3.70 -20.52 22.84
CA TRP A 396 2.37 -20.73 23.35
C TRP A 396 1.67 -19.39 23.55
N LEU A 397 0.43 -19.30 23.10
CA LEU A 397 -0.43 -18.18 23.46
C LEU A 397 -0.71 -18.23 24.98
N SER A 398 -0.78 -17.05 25.58
CA SER A 398 -1.20 -16.89 26.97
C SER A 398 -2.63 -17.44 27.09
N GLY A 399 -2.82 -18.40 28.02
CA GLY A 399 -4.14 -18.98 28.27
C GLY A 399 -5.04 -17.92 28.90
N VAL A 400 -5.93 -17.32 28.12
CA VAL A 400 -6.96 -16.43 28.67
C VAL A 400 -7.95 -17.30 29.43
N SER A 401 -7.79 -17.39 30.75
CA SER A 401 -8.93 -17.71 31.61
C SER A 401 -9.86 -16.49 31.60
N PRO A 402 -11.17 -16.65 31.38
CA PRO A 402 -12.12 -15.52 31.25
C PRO A 402 -12.34 -14.71 32.54
N ALA A 403 -11.53 -14.93 33.58
CA ALA A 403 -11.70 -14.34 34.91
C ALA A 403 -10.55 -13.40 35.35
N GLY A 404 -9.51 -13.18 34.53
CA GLY A 404 -8.39 -12.29 34.86
C GLY A 404 -8.29 -11.13 33.87
N GLY A 405 -8.76 -9.95 34.25
CA GLY A 405 -8.89 -8.79 33.38
C GLY A 405 -7.58 -8.30 32.73
N GLY A 406 -7.70 -7.85 31.47
CA GLY A 406 -6.85 -6.79 30.91
C GLY A 406 -6.01 -7.11 29.67
N GLY A 407 -5.82 -8.38 29.29
CA GLY A 407 -5.04 -8.74 28.09
C GLY A 407 -5.89 -8.72 26.82
N HIS A 408 -5.47 -7.98 25.78
CA HIS A 408 -6.07 -8.11 24.45
C HIS A 408 -5.74 -9.49 23.86
N PRO A 409 -6.69 -10.20 23.22
CA PRO A 409 -6.42 -11.45 22.53
C PRO A 409 -5.32 -11.26 21.49
N PHE A 410 -4.43 -12.26 21.34
CA PHE A 410 -3.38 -12.22 20.32
C PHE A 410 -4.00 -12.07 18.93
N HIS A 411 -3.57 -11.04 18.19
CA HIS A 411 -3.86 -10.87 16.78
C HIS A 411 -2.56 -11.01 15.97
N GLU A 412 -2.62 -11.59 14.76
CA GLU A 412 -1.42 -11.79 13.94
C GLU A 412 -0.70 -10.48 13.60
N ASN A 413 -1.47 -9.40 13.36
CA ASN A 413 -0.92 -8.07 13.12
C ASN A 413 -0.14 -7.49 14.31
N ASP A 414 -0.33 -8.01 15.54
CA ASP A 414 0.52 -7.65 16.67
C ASP A 414 1.92 -8.25 16.54
N PHE A 415 2.01 -9.47 16.02
CA PHE A 415 3.30 -10.08 15.68
C PHE A 415 3.94 -9.40 14.47
N MET A 416 3.16 -9.14 13.41
CA MET A 416 3.65 -8.43 12.23
C MET A 416 4.21 -7.05 12.61
N GLU A 417 3.48 -6.30 13.43
CA GLU A 417 3.93 -4.98 13.89
C GLU A 417 5.21 -5.06 14.72
N LEU A 418 5.29 -6.02 15.64
CA LEU A 418 6.49 -6.24 16.45
C LEU A 418 7.70 -6.56 15.58
N VAL A 419 7.54 -7.42 14.55
CA VAL A 419 8.61 -7.74 13.61
C VAL A 419 9.03 -6.51 12.80
N ARG A 420 8.08 -5.69 12.33
CA ARG A 420 8.35 -4.42 11.63
C ARG A 420 9.10 -3.41 12.51
N ASP A 421 8.68 -3.23 13.75
CA ASP A 421 9.32 -2.32 14.72
C ASP A 421 10.78 -2.74 15.01
N VAL A 422 11.06 -4.05 15.13
CA VAL A 422 12.42 -4.55 15.38
C VAL A 422 13.30 -4.54 14.12
N ALA A 423 12.79 -5.09 13.03
CA ALA A 423 13.61 -5.45 11.88
C ALA A 423 13.36 -4.57 10.63
N GLY A 424 12.25 -3.85 10.54
CA GLY A 424 11.92 -2.99 9.41
C GLY A 424 12.10 -3.69 8.05
N ASP A 425 12.70 -3.00 7.08
CA ASP A 425 12.89 -3.50 5.71
C ASP A 425 13.91 -4.65 5.57
N ARG A 426 14.45 -5.17 6.68
CA ARG A 426 15.32 -6.36 6.69
C ARG A 426 14.53 -7.67 6.72
N VAL A 427 13.20 -7.61 6.82
CA VAL A 427 12.30 -8.76 6.72
C VAL A 427 11.57 -8.71 5.40
N GLU A 428 11.60 -9.81 4.66
CA GLU A 428 10.92 -9.97 3.36
C GLU A 428 9.52 -10.53 3.52
N ASP A 429 9.36 -11.56 4.34
CA ASP A 429 8.06 -12.16 4.63
C ASP A 429 8.03 -12.75 6.03
N VAL A 430 6.81 -12.83 6.57
CA VAL A 430 6.49 -13.58 7.78
C VAL A 430 5.31 -14.48 7.49
N ARG A 431 5.44 -15.77 7.79
CA ARG A 431 4.37 -16.75 7.55
C ARG A 431 4.18 -17.69 8.73
N VAL A 432 2.93 -18.09 8.95
CA VAL A 432 2.60 -19.19 9.86
C VAL A 432 3.14 -20.49 9.25
N VAL A 433 3.89 -21.25 10.03
CA VAL A 433 4.42 -22.57 9.66
C VAL A 433 3.63 -23.69 10.34
N ASP A 434 3.17 -23.44 11.56
CA ASP A 434 2.43 -24.41 12.37
C ASP A 434 1.47 -23.69 13.30
N ASP A 435 0.29 -24.29 13.50
CA ASP A 435 -0.74 -23.84 14.43
C ASP A 435 -1.38 -25.08 15.07
N PHE A 436 -1.09 -25.29 16.34
CA PHE A 436 -1.37 -26.52 17.04
C PHE A 436 -2.02 -26.25 18.38
N THR A 437 -3.10 -26.97 18.69
CA THR A 437 -3.70 -26.95 20.03
C THR A 437 -3.37 -28.22 20.78
N HIS A 438 -2.72 -28.09 21.94
CA HIS A 438 -2.30 -29.23 22.73
C HIS A 438 -3.50 -29.93 23.37
N PRO A 439 -3.72 -31.23 23.09
CA PRO A 439 -4.99 -31.90 23.38
C PRO A 439 -5.27 -32.05 24.88
N LYS A 440 -4.23 -32.09 25.73
CA LYS A 440 -4.40 -32.26 27.19
C LYS A 440 -4.51 -30.95 27.96
N THR A 441 -3.88 -29.89 27.46
CA THR A 441 -3.80 -28.61 28.17
C THR A 441 -4.68 -27.53 27.55
N GLY A 442 -5.22 -27.78 26.34
CA GLY A 442 -5.98 -26.80 25.56
C GLY A 442 -5.15 -25.61 25.09
N ARG A 443 -3.84 -25.57 25.37
CA ARG A 443 -2.97 -24.45 24.99
C ARG A 443 -2.75 -24.47 23.49
N ARG A 444 -2.95 -23.32 22.83
CA ARG A 444 -2.61 -23.11 21.42
C ARG A 444 -1.15 -22.65 21.30
N SER A 445 -0.40 -23.31 20.43
CA SER A 445 0.97 -23.00 20.03
C SER A 445 0.95 -22.51 18.60
N MET A 446 1.70 -21.45 18.31
CA MET A 446 1.91 -20.96 16.96
C MET A 446 3.40 -20.98 16.64
N CYS A 447 3.74 -21.30 15.39
CA CYS A 447 5.08 -21.18 14.85
C CYS A 447 5.05 -20.24 13.64
N TYR A 448 5.89 -19.22 13.68
CA TYR A 448 6.09 -18.32 12.55
C TYR A 448 7.51 -18.44 12.01
N ARG A 449 7.64 -18.40 10.69
CA ARG A 449 8.91 -18.20 9.99
C ARG A 449 9.06 -16.74 9.61
N VAL A 450 10.12 -16.13 10.08
CA VAL A 450 10.54 -14.77 9.69
C VAL A 450 11.69 -14.90 8.70
N ASN A 451 11.47 -14.43 7.47
CA ASN A 451 12.47 -14.47 6.42
C ASN A 451 13.24 -13.15 6.38
N TYR A 452 14.46 -13.15 6.95
CA TYR A 452 15.33 -11.97 6.91
C TYR A 452 16.06 -11.88 5.56
N ARG A 453 15.76 -10.83 4.80
CA ARG A 453 16.46 -10.47 3.56
C ARG A 453 16.34 -8.97 3.32
N SER A 454 17.48 -8.29 3.24
CA SER A 454 17.56 -6.91 2.79
C SER A 454 17.63 -6.84 1.27
N LEU A 455 16.98 -5.83 0.70
CA LEU A 455 17.09 -5.52 -0.72
C LEU A 455 18.43 -4.89 -1.09
N GLU A 456 19.16 -4.32 -0.13
CA GLU A 456 20.33 -3.46 -0.44
C GLU A 456 21.68 -4.16 -0.20
N ARG A 457 21.72 -5.16 0.69
CA ARG A 457 22.94 -5.91 1.03
C ARG A 457 22.65 -7.30 1.59
N THR A 458 23.69 -8.15 1.62
CA THR A 458 23.67 -9.40 2.38
C THR A 458 23.58 -9.12 3.88
N LEU A 459 22.70 -9.85 4.57
CA LEU A 459 22.63 -9.88 6.03
C LEU A 459 23.49 -11.02 6.57
N THR A 460 24.26 -10.77 7.63
CA THR A 460 25.05 -11.82 8.28
C THR A 460 24.17 -12.65 9.22
N ASN A 461 24.55 -13.91 9.48
CA ASN A 461 23.85 -14.72 10.48
C ASN A 461 23.89 -14.10 11.88
N GLU A 462 24.99 -13.42 12.24
CA GLU A 462 25.11 -12.73 13.52
C GLU A 462 24.07 -11.61 13.65
N GLU A 463 23.94 -10.78 12.61
CA GLU A 463 22.95 -9.69 12.57
C GLU A 463 21.52 -10.24 12.64
N THR A 464 21.18 -11.25 11.84
CA THR A 464 19.81 -11.80 11.82
C THR A 464 19.49 -12.55 13.11
N ASN A 465 20.45 -13.22 13.73
CA ASN A 465 20.27 -13.82 15.05
C ASN A 465 20.01 -12.76 16.14
N ALA A 466 20.72 -11.62 16.10
CA ALA A 466 20.49 -10.53 17.04
C ALA A 466 19.09 -9.92 16.87
N LEU A 467 18.66 -9.63 15.64
CA LEU A 467 17.30 -9.16 15.34
C LEU A 467 16.25 -10.16 15.81
N HIS A 468 16.45 -11.45 15.51
CA HIS A 468 15.50 -12.49 15.90
C HIS A 468 15.46 -12.72 17.42
N GLY A 469 16.60 -12.55 18.11
CA GLY A 469 16.66 -12.53 19.57
C GLY A 469 15.80 -11.42 20.17
N GLU A 470 15.88 -10.21 19.61
CA GLU A 470 15.05 -9.08 20.04
C GLU A 470 13.57 -9.28 19.72
N VAL A 471 13.23 -9.87 18.56
CA VAL A 471 11.84 -10.28 18.24
C VAL A 471 11.30 -11.21 19.33
N LYS A 472 12.03 -12.29 19.66
CA LYS A 472 11.60 -13.24 20.71
C LYS A 472 11.43 -12.57 22.07
N LYS A 473 12.37 -11.70 22.44
CA LYS A 473 12.31 -10.95 23.71
C LYS A 473 11.06 -10.08 23.78
N ARG A 474 10.81 -9.25 22.75
CA ARG A 474 9.63 -8.37 22.72
C ARG A 474 8.33 -9.16 22.66
N LEU A 475 8.34 -10.34 22.06
CA LEU A 475 7.16 -11.19 21.99
C LEU A 475 6.68 -11.59 23.38
N VAL A 476 7.62 -11.99 24.25
CA VAL A 476 7.35 -12.28 25.66
C VAL A 476 6.94 -11.01 26.41
N GLU A 477 7.69 -9.92 26.26
CA GLU A 477 7.47 -8.69 27.03
C GLU A 477 6.17 -7.96 26.68
N ARG A 478 5.78 -7.93 25.40
CA ARG A 478 4.63 -7.14 24.90
C ARG A 478 3.37 -7.98 24.70
N LEU A 479 3.49 -9.22 24.24
CA LEU A 479 2.36 -10.09 23.94
C LEU A 479 2.13 -11.17 25.00
N GLY A 480 2.99 -11.25 26.02
CA GLY A 480 2.82 -12.16 27.15
C GLY A 480 2.85 -13.64 26.75
N VAL A 481 3.51 -13.99 25.65
CA VAL A 481 3.61 -15.37 25.17
C VAL A 481 4.72 -16.14 25.89
N GLU A 482 4.68 -17.46 25.83
CA GLU A 482 5.74 -18.34 26.32
C GLU A 482 6.47 -18.99 25.13
N ILE A 483 7.75 -18.66 24.93
CA ILE A 483 8.56 -19.22 23.84
C ILE A 483 8.71 -20.75 24.00
N ARG A 484 8.60 -21.49 22.90
CA ARG A 484 8.69 -22.96 22.83
C ARG A 484 9.89 -23.43 22.03
#